data_AF-A0A3Q7Y908-F1
#
_entry.id   AF-A0A3Q7Y908-F1
#
_cell.length_a   1.000
_cell.length_b   1.000
_cell.length_c   1.000
_cell.angle_alpha   90.00
_cell.angle_beta   90.00
_cell.angle_gamma   90.00
#
_symmetry.space_group_name_H-M   'P 1'
#
loop_
_entity.id
_entity.type
_entity.pdbx_description
1 polymer ?
#
loop_
_entity_poly.entity_id
_entity_poly.type
_entity_poly.pdbx_seq_one_letter_code
_entity_poly.pdbx_strand_id
1 'polypeptide(L)'
;MQGFTGNNTDLAELHSTMRAIELASTSIQMQINPAASEAIILSLGQSSQPYKTCQFILENSLVATARFQAAAAIREAAIREWSFLNADDKRSLISFCLCYAMQHASSPDGYVQAKVSSVAAQLMKRGWLEMVAAEKETLFYQWAVQIL
;
A
#
# COMPACT_ATOMS: atom_id res chain seq x y z
N MET A 1 29.57 -5.77 19.84
CA MET A 1 29.38 -5.92 18.38
C MET A 1 28.28 -6.95 18.13
N GLN A 2 27.02 -6.52 18.01
CA GLN A 2 25.89 -7.36 17.63
C GLN A 2 24.89 -6.45 16.91
N GLY A 3 24.91 -6.51 15.59
CA GLY A 3 24.02 -5.79 14.69
C GLY A 3 24.12 -6.48 13.34
N PHE A 4 23.03 -6.42 12.56
CA PHE A 4 22.90 -6.77 11.14
C PHE A 4 22.21 -8.09 10.71
N THR A 5 21.73 -8.96 11.60
CA THR A 5 20.92 -10.12 11.14
C THR A 5 19.43 -9.83 10.93
N GLY A 6 18.87 -8.76 11.54
CA GLY A 6 17.44 -8.43 11.42
C GLY A 6 17.01 -7.90 10.04
N ASN A 7 17.81 -7.04 9.40
CA ASN A 7 17.39 -6.37 8.17
C ASN A 7 17.29 -7.29 6.94
N ASN A 8 18.13 -8.33 6.86
CA ASN A 8 18.15 -9.24 5.73
C ASN A 8 16.98 -10.23 5.75
N THR A 9 16.58 -10.70 6.93
CA THR A 9 15.45 -11.62 7.09
C THR A 9 14.14 -10.92 6.74
N ASP A 10 13.94 -9.70 7.26
CA ASP A 10 12.79 -8.86 6.91
C ASP A 10 12.66 -8.63 5.40
N LEU A 11 13.77 -8.32 4.73
CA LEU A 11 13.77 -8.07 3.29
C LEU A 11 13.48 -9.35 2.49
N ALA A 12 14.02 -10.50 2.92
CA ALA A 12 13.72 -11.78 2.30
C ALA A 12 12.24 -12.16 2.43
N GLU A 13 11.63 -11.89 3.59
CA GLU A 13 10.20 -12.09 3.82
C GLU A 13 9.34 -11.18 2.95
N LEU A 14 9.72 -9.91 2.80
CA LEU A 14 9.06 -8.96 1.89
C LEU A 14 9.09 -9.45 0.44
N HIS A 15 10.26 -9.87 -0.06
CA HIS A 15 10.39 -10.44 -1.40
C HIS A 15 9.61 -11.74 -1.59
N SER A 16 9.59 -12.60 -0.57
CA SER A 16 8.83 -13.86 -0.60
C SER A 16 7.33 -13.58 -0.71
N THR A 17 6.83 -12.68 0.13
CA THR A 17 5.41 -12.29 0.13
C THR A 17 5.02 -11.62 -1.18
N MET A 18 5.85 -10.70 -1.69
CA MET A 18 5.64 -10.08 -3.01
C MET A 18 5.50 -11.14 -4.10
N ARG A 19 6.43 -12.11 -4.18
CA ARG A 19 6.36 -13.19 -5.19
C ARG A 19 5.10 -14.04 -5.05
N ALA A 20 4.67 -14.35 -3.83
CA ALA A 20 3.43 -15.10 -3.60
C ALA A 20 2.21 -14.34 -4.13
N ILE A 21 2.16 -13.02 -3.90
CA ILE A 21 1.07 -12.16 -4.37
C ILE A 21 1.10 -11.96 -5.89
N GLU A 22 2.28 -11.85 -6.50
CA GLU A 22 2.46 -11.80 -7.97
C GLU A 22 1.93 -13.08 -8.63
N LEU A 23 2.32 -14.24 -8.11
CA LEU A 23 1.87 -15.55 -8.59
C LEU A 23 0.35 -15.72 -8.42
N ALA A 24 -0.19 -15.39 -7.25
CA ALA A 24 -1.62 -15.47 -6.98
C ALA A 24 -2.42 -14.53 -7.91
N SER A 25 -1.95 -13.29 -8.08
CA SER A 25 -2.62 -12.28 -8.91
C SER A 25 -2.65 -12.71 -10.39
N THR A 26 -1.54 -13.27 -10.89
CA THR A 26 -1.45 -13.81 -12.25
C THR A 26 -2.33 -15.04 -12.41
N SER A 27 -2.36 -15.92 -11.41
CA SER A 27 -3.16 -17.16 -11.44
C SER A 27 -4.66 -16.87 -11.46
N ILE A 28 -5.15 -15.87 -10.72
CA ILE A 28 -6.54 -15.39 -10.84
C ILE A 28 -6.84 -14.92 -12.27
N GLN A 29 -5.95 -14.12 -12.86
CA GLN A 29 -6.15 -13.61 -14.22
C GLN A 29 -6.20 -14.75 -15.25
N MET A 30 -5.40 -15.79 -15.05
CA MET A 30 -5.36 -16.98 -15.91
C MET A 30 -6.42 -18.04 -15.56
N GLN A 31 -7.25 -17.81 -14.54
CA GLN A 31 -8.24 -18.77 -14.02
C GLN A 31 -7.61 -20.11 -13.56
N ILE A 32 -6.36 -20.07 -13.09
CA ILE A 32 -5.65 -21.24 -12.57
C ILE A 32 -5.85 -21.26 -11.05
N ASN A 33 -6.63 -22.22 -10.56
CA ASN A 33 -6.97 -22.39 -9.14
C ASN A 33 -7.33 -21.05 -8.44
N PRO A 34 -8.43 -20.40 -8.87
CA PRO A 34 -8.79 -19.07 -8.40
C PRO A 34 -9.01 -19.04 -6.88
N ALA A 35 -9.58 -20.09 -6.30
CA ALA A 35 -9.84 -20.16 -4.86
C ALA A 35 -8.56 -20.13 -4.01
N ALA A 36 -7.53 -20.89 -4.39
CA ALA A 36 -6.25 -20.86 -3.67
C ALA A 36 -5.54 -19.52 -3.81
N SER A 37 -5.60 -18.92 -5.00
CA SER A 37 -4.99 -17.63 -5.27
C SER A 37 -5.69 -16.49 -4.52
N GLU A 38 -7.02 -16.53 -4.46
CA GLU A 38 -7.82 -15.59 -3.69
C GLU A 38 -7.52 -15.68 -2.20
N ALA A 39 -7.37 -16.88 -1.64
CA ALA A 39 -6.99 -17.06 -0.24
C ALA A 39 -5.63 -16.39 0.09
N ILE A 40 -4.65 -16.48 -0.82
CA ILE A 40 -3.34 -15.81 -0.64
C ILE A 40 -3.51 -14.29 -0.64
N ILE A 41 -4.25 -13.74 -1.60
CA ILE A 41 -4.48 -12.28 -1.70
C ILE A 41 -5.28 -11.76 -0.50
N LEU A 42 -6.32 -12.48 -0.07
CA LEU A 42 -7.11 -12.12 1.11
C LEU A 42 -6.27 -12.16 2.38
N SER A 43 -5.36 -13.13 2.52
CA SER A 43 -4.52 -13.23 3.72
C SER A 43 -3.59 -12.02 3.89
N LEU A 44 -3.17 -11.37 2.80
CA LEU A 44 -2.41 -10.11 2.87
C LEU A 44 -3.24 -9.01 3.54
N GLY A 45 -4.48 -8.78 3.10
CA GLY A 45 -5.38 -7.77 3.67
C GLY A 45 -5.83 -8.06 5.10
N GLN A 46 -5.91 -9.34 5.47
CA GLN A 46 -6.31 -9.81 6.80
C GLN A 46 -5.15 -9.88 7.81
N SER A 47 -3.91 -9.87 7.35
CA SER A 47 -2.74 -9.85 8.24
C SER A 47 -2.69 -8.57 9.08
N SER A 48 -2.03 -8.65 10.24
CA SER A 48 -1.84 -7.50 11.14
C SER A 48 -0.82 -6.54 10.53
N GLN A 49 -1.19 -5.27 10.38
CA GLN A 49 -0.34 -4.20 9.85
C GLN A 49 0.42 -4.55 8.53
N PRO A 50 -0.28 -4.86 7.42
CA PRO A 50 0.35 -5.23 6.15
C PRO A 50 1.03 -4.07 5.41
N TYR A 51 1.04 -2.87 5.99
CA TYR A 51 1.39 -1.62 5.31
C TYR A 51 2.80 -1.67 4.71
N LYS A 52 3.81 -2.11 5.48
CA LYS A 52 5.20 -2.22 5.00
C LYS A 52 5.30 -3.16 3.79
N THR A 53 4.64 -4.31 3.85
CA THR A 53 4.61 -5.28 2.74
C THR A 53 3.89 -4.72 1.52
N CYS A 54 2.75 -4.04 1.71
CA CYS A 54 2.01 -3.46 0.60
C CYS A 54 2.75 -2.31 -0.07
N GLN A 55 3.41 -1.45 0.71
CA GLN A 55 4.29 -0.39 0.20
C GLN A 55 5.41 -0.99 -0.64
N PHE A 56 6.07 -2.03 -0.13
CA PHE A 56 7.12 -2.74 -0.84
C PHE A 56 6.63 -3.33 -2.17
N ILE A 57 5.45 -3.98 -2.19
CA ILE A 57 4.84 -4.51 -3.42
C ILE A 57 4.53 -3.40 -4.42
N LEU A 58 3.98 -2.27 -3.96
CA LEU A 58 3.66 -1.13 -4.82
C LEU A 58 4.92 -0.58 -5.52
N GLU A 59 6.03 -0.46 -4.79
CA GLU A 59 7.27 0.12 -5.31
C GLU A 59 8.10 -0.85 -6.17
N ASN A 60 8.04 -2.16 -5.89
CA ASN A 60 8.99 -3.13 -6.46
C ASN A 60 8.36 -4.13 -7.44
N SER A 61 7.04 -4.36 -7.37
CA SER A 61 6.41 -5.37 -8.23
C SER A 61 6.21 -4.86 -9.65
N LEU A 62 6.67 -5.64 -10.63
CA LEU A 62 6.40 -5.36 -12.05
C LEU A 62 4.98 -5.79 -12.45
N VAL A 63 4.32 -6.61 -11.64
CA VAL A 63 2.97 -7.15 -11.92
C VAL A 63 1.91 -6.14 -11.48
N ALA A 64 1.24 -5.50 -12.46
CA ALA A 64 0.26 -4.46 -12.20
C ALA A 64 -0.92 -4.94 -11.33
N THR A 65 -1.37 -6.18 -11.51
CA THR A 65 -2.42 -6.78 -10.68
C THR A 65 -1.97 -6.97 -9.23
N ALA A 66 -0.72 -7.32 -8.98
CA ALA A 66 -0.17 -7.41 -7.62
C ALA A 66 -0.12 -6.05 -6.93
N ARG A 67 0.32 -5.00 -7.64
CA ARG A 67 0.27 -3.60 -7.17
C ARG A 67 -1.17 -3.18 -6.82
N PHE A 68 -2.13 -3.55 -7.66
CA PHE A 68 -3.55 -3.31 -7.38
C PHE A 68 -4.03 -4.02 -6.11
N GLN A 69 -3.66 -5.30 -5.91
CA GLN A 69 -4.02 -6.04 -4.71
C GLN A 69 -3.38 -5.45 -3.45
N ALA A 70 -2.10 -5.03 -3.51
CA ALA A 70 -1.44 -4.36 -2.40
C ALA A 70 -2.16 -3.06 -2.00
N ALA A 71 -2.58 -2.24 -2.98
CA ALA A 71 -3.41 -1.06 -2.69
C ALA A 71 -4.76 -1.44 -2.04
N ALA A 72 -5.41 -2.51 -2.53
CA ALA A 72 -6.65 -3.00 -1.93
C ALA A 72 -6.45 -3.46 -0.47
N ALA A 73 -5.36 -4.17 -0.19
CA ALA A 73 -5.01 -4.64 1.14
C ALA A 73 -4.71 -3.50 2.11
N ILE A 74 -4.03 -2.43 1.66
CA ILE A 74 -3.84 -1.19 2.47
C ILE A 74 -5.19 -0.65 2.93
N ARG A 75 -6.15 -0.50 2.01
CA ARG A 75 -7.48 0.01 2.35
C ARG A 75 -8.18 -0.89 3.36
N GLU A 76 -8.16 -2.20 3.13
CA GLU A 76 -8.84 -3.16 4.00
C GLU A 76 -8.29 -3.12 5.43
N ALA A 77 -6.96 -3.22 5.57
CA ALA A 77 -6.29 -3.14 6.86
C ALA A 77 -6.52 -1.78 7.53
N ALA A 78 -6.40 -0.69 6.77
CA ALA A 78 -6.63 0.66 7.30
C ALA A 78 -8.08 0.83 7.78
N ILE A 79 -9.08 0.25 7.12
CA ILE A 79 -10.47 0.34 7.58
C ILE A 79 -10.66 -0.35 8.93
N ARG A 80 -10.05 -1.53 9.08
CA ARG A 80 -10.13 -2.39 10.28
C ARG A 80 -9.35 -1.80 11.45
N GLU A 81 -8.16 -1.27 11.19
CA GLU A 81 -7.17 -0.96 12.22
C GLU A 81 -7.01 0.54 12.47
N TRP A 82 -7.73 1.42 11.75
CA TRP A 82 -7.56 2.89 11.81
C TRP A 82 -7.46 3.45 13.23
N SER A 83 -8.37 3.03 14.12
CA SER A 83 -8.44 3.56 15.49
C SER A 83 -7.25 3.14 16.36
N PHE A 84 -6.50 2.11 15.96
CA PHE A 84 -5.33 1.60 16.65
C PHE A 84 -4.01 2.17 16.11
N LEU A 85 -4.04 2.78 14.91
CA LEU A 85 -2.88 3.46 14.34
C LEU A 85 -2.63 4.77 15.10
N ASN A 86 -1.36 5.06 15.38
CA ASN A 86 -0.96 6.36 15.90
C ASN A 86 -1.04 7.43 14.79
N ALA A 87 -0.93 8.71 15.18
CA ALA A 87 -1.08 9.83 14.26
C ALA A 87 -0.01 9.85 13.16
N ASP A 88 1.23 9.47 13.48
CA ASP A 88 2.34 9.46 12.52
C ASP A 88 2.19 8.35 11.48
N ASP A 89 1.76 7.15 11.88
CA ASP A 89 1.47 6.04 10.95
C ASP A 89 0.33 6.40 10.00
N LYS A 90 -0.74 7.02 10.50
CA LYS A 90 -1.83 7.53 9.66
C LYS A 90 -1.34 8.54 8.64
N ARG A 91 -0.53 9.52 9.08
CA ARG A 91 0.01 10.58 8.23
C ARG A 91 0.96 10.01 7.18
N SER A 92 1.84 9.10 7.59
CA SER A 92 2.78 8.39 6.72
C SER A 92 2.05 7.59 5.64
N LEU A 93 1.01 6.84 6.02
CA LEU A 93 0.23 6.04 5.08
C LEU A 93 -0.53 6.90 4.05
N ILE A 94 -1.16 7.99 4.49
CA ILE A 94 -1.83 8.96 3.60
C ILE A 94 -0.80 9.55 2.63
N SER A 95 0.34 10.01 3.16
CA SER A 95 1.40 10.64 2.36
C SER A 95 1.97 9.68 1.33
N PHE A 96 2.23 8.43 1.72
CA PHE A 96 2.71 7.39 0.82
C PHE A 96 1.76 7.17 -0.35
N CYS A 97 0.47 6.91 -0.10
CA CYS A 97 -0.48 6.63 -1.16
C CYS A 97 -0.65 7.81 -2.13
N LEU A 98 -0.64 9.05 -1.62
CA LEU A 98 -0.71 10.25 -2.44
C LEU A 98 0.55 10.44 -3.28
N CYS A 99 1.73 10.35 -2.67
CA CYS A 99 3.00 10.47 -3.38
C CYS A 99 3.13 9.41 -4.48
N TYR A 100 2.77 8.16 -4.19
CA TYR A 100 2.77 7.09 -5.18
C TYR A 100 1.84 7.41 -6.36
N ALA A 101 0.59 7.81 -6.08
CA ALA A 101 -0.37 8.14 -7.13
C ALA A 101 0.12 9.27 -8.06
N MET A 102 0.82 10.26 -7.49
CA MET A 102 1.36 11.39 -8.24
C MET A 102 2.59 11.01 -9.06
N GLN A 103 3.54 10.30 -8.44
CA GLN A 103 4.77 9.83 -9.11
C GLN A 103 4.48 8.89 -10.28
N HIS A 104 3.37 8.15 -10.22
CA HIS A 104 2.97 7.20 -11.26
C HIS A 104 1.75 7.66 -12.07
N ALA A 105 1.39 8.94 -12.03
CA ALA A 105 0.21 9.47 -12.72
C ALA A 105 0.20 9.21 -14.24
N SER A 106 1.38 9.10 -14.86
CA SER A 106 1.56 8.80 -16.29
C SER A 106 1.75 7.31 -16.61
N SER A 107 1.60 6.42 -15.62
CA SER A 107 1.76 4.98 -15.81
C SER A 107 0.69 4.41 -16.76
N PRO A 108 1.03 3.46 -17.65
CA PRO A 108 0.07 2.80 -18.52
C PRO A 108 -0.97 1.96 -17.74
N ASP A 109 -0.66 1.59 -16.49
CA ASP A 109 -1.55 0.83 -15.61
C ASP A 109 -2.60 1.73 -14.94
N GLY A 110 -3.44 2.40 -15.74
CA GLY A 110 -4.40 3.40 -15.25
C GLY A 110 -5.35 2.88 -14.16
N TYR A 111 -5.68 1.59 -14.16
CA TYR A 111 -6.52 0.98 -13.13
C TYR A 111 -5.81 0.87 -11.77
N VAL A 112 -4.48 0.68 -11.76
CA VAL A 112 -3.67 0.68 -10.53
C VAL A 112 -3.65 2.09 -9.97
N GLN A 113 -3.45 3.10 -10.83
CA GLN A 113 -3.49 4.51 -10.41
C GLN A 113 -4.86 4.90 -9.84
N ALA A 114 -5.94 4.55 -10.54
CA ALA A 114 -7.30 4.80 -10.04
C ALA A 114 -7.53 4.14 -8.66
N LYS A 115 -7.01 2.92 -8.45
CA LYS A 115 -7.10 2.23 -7.17
C LYS A 115 -6.32 2.96 -6.08
N VAL A 116 -5.05 3.27 -6.31
CA VAL A 116 -4.20 3.93 -5.30
C VAL A 116 -4.75 5.32 -4.96
N SER A 117 -5.18 6.09 -5.96
CA SER A 117 -5.85 7.39 -5.76
C SER A 117 -7.14 7.25 -4.95
N SER A 118 -7.94 6.22 -5.20
CA SER A 118 -9.15 5.94 -4.40
C SER A 118 -8.82 5.62 -2.94
N VAL A 119 -7.77 4.84 -2.70
CA VAL A 119 -7.30 4.53 -1.34
C VAL A 119 -6.77 5.78 -0.65
N ALA A 120 -5.91 6.55 -1.32
CA ALA A 120 -5.42 7.85 -0.83
C ALA A 120 -6.57 8.76 -0.40
N ALA A 121 -7.59 8.93 -1.24
CA ALA A 121 -8.76 9.75 -0.93
C ALA A 121 -9.55 9.22 0.28
N GLN A 122 -9.69 7.91 0.41
CA GLN A 122 -10.38 7.29 1.55
C GLN A 122 -9.63 7.46 2.86
N LEU A 123 -8.31 7.25 2.86
CA LEU A 123 -7.47 7.47 4.03
C LEU A 123 -7.45 8.94 4.42
N MET A 124 -7.31 9.83 3.43
CA MET A 124 -7.34 11.28 3.66
C MET A 124 -8.68 11.71 4.25
N LYS A 125 -9.81 11.28 3.68
CA LYS A 125 -11.15 11.59 4.23
C LYS A 125 -11.29 11.15 5.68
N ARG A 126 -10.75 9.97 6.03
CA ARG A 126 -10.84 9.40 7.38
C ARG A 126 -9.93 10.12 8.36
N GLY A 127 -8.69 10.44 7.97
CA GLY A 127 -7.74 11.18 8.80
C GLY A 127 -7.99 12.68 8.89
N TRP A 128 -8.70 13.27 7.94
CA TRP A 128 -8.87 14.72 7.84
C TRP A 128 -9.45 15.38 9.09
N LEU A 129 -10.36 14.70 9.79
CA LEU A 129 -10.98 15.21 11.01
C LEU A 129 -10.07 15.08 12.23
N GLU A 130 -9.12 14.13 12.21
CA GLU A 130 -8.16 13.90 13.29
C GLU A 130 -6.95 14.84 13.19
N MET A 131 -6.72 15.43 12.01
CA MET A 131 -5.59 16.32 11.74
C MET A 131 -5.82 17.76 12.19
N VAL A 132 -4.79 18.35 12.78
CA VAL A 132 -4.74 19.78 13.13
C VAL A 132 -4.43 20.63 11.89
N ALA A 133 -4.82 21.91 11.89
CA ALA A 133 -4.65 22.83 10.75
C ALA A 133 -3.20 22.87 10.22
N ALA A 134 -2.20 22.96 11.10
CA ALA A 134 -0.79 22.98 10.71
C ALA A 134 -0.33 21.71 9.98
N GLU A 135 -0.88 20.55 10.34
CA GLU A 135 -0.55 19.28 9.68
C GLU A 135 -1.17 19.21 8.28
N LYS A 136 -2.37 19.77 8.11
CA LYS A 136 -3.03 19.88 6.79
C LYS A 136 -2.20 20.76 5.87
N GLU A 137 -1.76 21.92 6.35
CA GLU A 137 -0.87 22.80 5.59
C GLU A 137 0.42 22.10 5.19
N THR A 138 1.08 21.42 6.14
CA THR A 138 2.32 20.67 5.87
C THR A 138 2.12 19.60 4.79
N LEU A 139 1.02 18.85 4.87
CA LEU A 139 0.66 17.87 3.84
C LEU A 139 0.44 18.53 2.48
N PHE A 140 -0.33 19.62 2.40
CA PHE A 140 -0.55 20.32 1.14
C PHE A 140 0.75 20.88 0.55
N TYR A 141 1.63 21.45 1.37
CA TYR A 141 2.93 21.93 0.91
C TYR A 141 3.78 20.80 0.35
N GLN A 142 3.85 19.66 1.06
CA GLN A 142 4.58 18.49 0.59
C GLN A 142 4.04 18.00 -0.76
N TRP A 143 2.71 17.99 -0.95
CA TRP A 143 2.12 17.57 -2.22
C TRP A 143 2.30 18.62 -3.33
N ALA A 144 2.17 19.90 -3.03
CA ALA A 144 2.32 20.97 -4.01
C ALA A 144 3.74 20.97 -4.63
N VAL A 145 4.77 20.71 -3.81
CA VAL A 145 6.15 20.59 -4.28
C VAL A 145 6.35 19.39 -5.22
N GLN A 146 5.55 18.34 -5.09
CA GLN A 146 5.69 17.13 -5.91
C GLN A 146 5.01 17.26 -7.31
N ILE A 147 4.19 18.29 -7.53
CA ILE A 147 3.50 18.56 -8.83
C ILE A 147 4.30 19.52 -9.71
N LEU A 148 5.17 20.34 -9.10
CA LEU A 148 6.01 21.35 -9.77
C LEU A 148 7.36 20.77 -10.18
#